data_AF-A0A0H2TR26-F1
#
_entry.id   AF-A0A0H2TR26-F1
#
_cell.length_a   1.000
_cell.length_b   1.000
_cell.length_c   1.000
_cell.angle_alpha   90.00
_cell.angle_beta   90.00
_cell.angle_gamma   90.00
#
_symmetry.space_group_name_H-M   'P 1'
#
loop_
_entity.id
_entity.type
_entity.pdbx_description
1 polymer ?
#
loop_
_entity_poly.entity_id
_entity_poly.type
_entity_poly.pdbx_seq_one_letter_code
_entity_poly.pdbx_strand_id
1 'polypeptide(L)'
;MAALPPAPAAPTPAPGPPASEPESSPAAADIITLENLPLKLAKWDPAATSHLYSLVDMGSNGIRFSISDLAPSRARLLPCLYQERAPISLLDALLEHDPTKAQDDKFPEATILAVARTLARFRAIAVDGYGVPPGNLLVFATEAMRRASNAADMLRAIADAAPGTTVHVLEPRVETLLGAVGARSSFVGVRGLFVDLGGGSLQISYLNSDEPDQVSSADAGPPSYYGIVAARAGQSLPFGAARMTHIIEHESSRVLDAEVSGLQSKLAAAVEHLRRVHPALAADLADDGPGVGLYLYGGGLRGYGSMLMFNDNGDDDDDHAAAAAYPLAGVGSYTVSGRYFAETKKMRKVNKKHKDKIPGLSGRRRHQFPAIATVVEALVAVVPKIRSATFCAGGNREGALMMILPEPVRESNPLHLLSSSRRHDEPPQATVAESLTATLIEALPESLADGPGSATVFSLGLATLFVDSLLWSGASSGEPADNAETASSFLHFTLGRDPGVPGLGHLERAVLAVTL
;
A
#
# COMPACT_ATOMS: atom_id res chain seq x y z
N MET A 1 22.14 94.66 12.93
CA MET A 1 22.90 93.65 12.16
C MET A 1 22.44 92.28 12.62
N ALA A 2 21.66 91.57 11.80
CA ALA A 2 21.38 90.15 11.97
C ALA A 2 21.19 89.57 10.56
N ALA A 3 21.99 88.56 10.24
CA ALA A 3 22.20 88.03 8.90
C ALA A 3 20.96 87.30 8.35
N LEU A 4 20.76 87.42 7.04
CA LEU A 4 19.78 86.64 6.27
C LEU A 4 20.15 85.14 6.27
N PRO A 5 19.16 84.24 6.42
CA PRO A 5 19.40 82.79 6.40
C PRO A 5 19.68 82.26 4.97
N PRO A 6 20.41 81.13 4.84
CA PRO A 6 20.83 80.58 3.56
C PRO A 6 19.71 79.86 2.80
N ALA A 7 19.85 79.82 1.47
CA ALA A 7 18.93 79.22 0.52
C ALA A 7 18.84 77.68 0.64
N PRO A 8 17.67 77.07 0.33
CA PRO A 8 17.44 75.63 0.46
C PRO A 8 18.16 74.79 -0.61
N ALA A 9 18.60 73.60 -0.20
CA ALA A 9 19.34 72.64 -1.01
C ALA A 9 18.48 71.96 -2.10
N ALA A 10 19.12 71.61 -3.22
CA ALA A 10 18.50 70.96 -4.38
C ALA A 10 18.07 69.50 -4.09
N PRO A 11 17.00 69.00 -4.74
CA PRO A 11 16.46 67.66 -4.51
C PRO A 11 17.32 66.55 -5.14
N THR A 12 17.48 65.46 -4.40
CA THR A 12 18.13 64.20 -4.79
C THR A 12 17.33 63.44 -5.86
N PRO A 13 17.97 62.76 -6.83
CA PRO A 13 17.28 62.04 -7.89
C PRO A 13 16.64 60.73 -7.38
N ALA A 14 15.48 60.38 -7.95
CA ALA A 14 14.71 59.18 -7.62
C ALA A 14 15.44 57.88 -8.00
N PRO A 15 15.26 56.77 -7.25
CA PRO A 15 15.87 55.49 -7.56
C PRO A 15 15.26 54.87 -8.83
N GLY A 16 16.10 54.25 -9.65
CA GLY A 16 15.70 53.52 -10.86
C GLY A 16 14.87 52.26 -10.56
N PRO A 17 14.23 51.68 -11.58
CA PRO A 17 13.36 50.52 -11.42
C PRO A 17 14.16 49.31 -10.90
N PRO A 18 13.52 48.43 -10.10
CA PRO A 18 14.18 47.25 -9.54
C PRO A 18 14.63 46.31 -10.66
N ALA A 19 15.83 45.76 -10.51
CA ALA A 19 16.37 44.74 -11.39
C ALA A 19 15.42 43.53 -11.45
N SER A 20 15.19 43.03 -12.67
CA SER A 20 14.46 41.80 -12.93
C SER A 20 15.03 40.65 -12.09
N GLU A 21 14.15 39.94 -11.39
CA GLU A 21 14.48 38.72 -10.66
C GLU A 21 15.20 37.72 -11.59
N PRO A 22 16.19 36.96 -11.10
CA PRO A 22 16.86 35.96 -11.91
C PRO A 22 15.86 34.88 -12.32
N GLU A 23 15.85 34.55 -13.62
CA GLU A 23 15.14 33.39 -14.16
C GLU A 23 15.36 32.17 -13.26
N SER A 24 14.26 31.53 -12.87
CA SER A 24 14.26 30.34 -12.02
C SER A 24 15.19 29.29 -12.61
N SER A 25 16.22 28.92 -11.84
CA SER A 25 17.01 27.70 -12.04
C SER A 25 16.08 26.54 -12.42
N PRO A 26 16.47 25.65 -13.36
CA PRO A 26 15.66 24.47 -13.69
C PRO A 26 15.29 23.77 -12.39
N ALA A 27 13.99 23.56 -12.16
CA ALA A 27 13.47 23.02 -10.92
C ALA A 27 14.17 21.69 -10.61
N ALA A 28 15.05 21.70 -9.62
CA ALA A 28 15.67 20.48 -9.12
C ALA A 28 14.54 19.55 -8.66
N ALA A 29 14.67 18.25 -8.94
CA ALA A 29 13.68 17.27 -8.52
C ALA A 29 13.46 17.36 -7.01
N ASP A 30 12.20 17.54 -6.58
CA ASP A 30 11.86 17.62 -5.16
C ASP A 30 11.88 16.21 -4.57
N ILE A 31 13.00 15.83 -3.96
CA ILE A 31 13.21 14.49 -3.41
C ILE A 31 12.61 14.41 -2.00
N ILE A 32 11.74 13.42 -1.78
CA ILE A 32 11.23 13.08 -0.45
C ILE A 32 12.13 12.02 0.19
N THR A 33 12.62 12.34 1.38
CA THR A 33 13.33 11.43 2.28
C THR A 33 12.49 11.12 3.51
N LEU A 34 12.87 10.11 4.29
CA LEU A 34 12.21 9.81 5.56
C LEU A 34 12.18 11.02 6.52
N GLU A 35 13.23 11.85 6.50
CA GLU A 35 13.38 13.00 7.39
C GLU A 35 12.49 14.18 6.99
N ASN A 36 12.27 14.39 5.69
CA ASN A 36 11.46 15.51 5.19
C ASN A 36 10.00 15.15 4.88
N LEU A 37 9.65 13.85 4.85
CA LEU A 37 8.31 13.37 4.52
C LEU A 37 7.19 14.08 5.31
N PRO A 38 7.27 14.25 6.65
CA PRO A 38 6.21 14.94 7.41
C PRO A 38 6.02 16.41 7.04
N LEU A 39 7.04 17.05 6.46
CA LEU A 39 6.97 18.45 6.00
C LEU A 39 6.34 18.56 4.60
N LYS A 40 6.36 17.47 3.83
CA LYS A 40 5.89 17.40 2.45
C LYS A 40 4.46 16.89 2.34
N LEU A 41 4.01 16.10 3.32
CA LEU A 41 2.63 15.66 3.40
C LEU A 41 1.72 16.77 3.92
N ALA A 42 0.49 16.82 3.41
CA ALA A 42 -0.55 17.68 3.94
C ALA A 42 -0.85 17.31 5.41
N LYS A 43 -1.02 18.33 6.26
CA LYS A 43 -1.40 18.10 7.66
C LYS A 43 -2.87 17.73 7.73
N TRP A 44 -3.17 16.63 8.41
CA TRP A 44 -4.55 16.27 8.72
C TRP A 44 -5.07 17.11 9.88
N ASP A 45 -6.18 17.81 9.65
CA ASP A 45 -6.87 18.59 10.67
C ASP A 45 -8.34 18.14 10.73
N PRO A 46 -8.81 17.56 11.86
CA PRO A 46 -10.19 17.12 11.98
C PRO A 46 -11.19 18.28 11.85
N ALA A 47 -10.78 19.52 12.14
CA ALA A 47 -11.62 20.72 12.01
C ALA A 47 -11.59 21.36 10.61
N ALA A 48 -10.81 20.81 9.67
CA ALA A 48 -10.76 21.31 8.31
C ALA A 48 -12.13 21.24 7.61
N THR A 49 -12.36 22.17 6.68
CA THR A 49 -13.61 22.22 5.89
C THR A 49 -13.68 21.14 4.81
N SER A 50 -12.57 20.46 4.50
CA SER A 50 -12.52 19.40 3.49
C SER A 50 -11.59 18.26 3.92
N HIS A 51 -12.20 17.07 3.98
CA HIS A 51 -11.64 15.72 4.17
C HIS A 51 -10.92 15.13 2.96
N LEU A 52 -11.00 15.78 1.80
CA LEU A 52 -10.63 15.15 0.52
C LEU A 52 -9.14 15.28 0.24
N TYR A 53 -8.54 14.16 -0.13
CA TYR A 53 -7.14 14.04 -0.53
C TYR A 53 -7.04 13.32 -1.86
N SER A 54 -6.13 13.77 -2.72
CA SER A 54 -5.88 13.09 -3.99
C SER A 54 -4.41 12.72 -4.14
N LEU A 55 -4.17 11.53 -4.67
CA LEU A 55 -2.85 10.95 -4.83
C LEU A 55 -2.64 10.49 -6.26
N VAL A 56 -1.52 10.88 -6.85
CA VAL A 56 -1.02 10.33 -8.11
C VAL A 56 0.27 9.55 -7.82
N ASP A 57 0.28 8.25 -8.11
CA ASP A 57 1.46 7.38 -8.05
C ASP A 57 1.97 7.13 -9.46
N MET A 58 3.05 7.81 -9.85
CA MET A 58 3.74 7.63 -11.13
C MET A 58 4.64 6.39 -11.09
N GLY A 59 4.02 5.22 -10.93
CA GLY A 59 4.70 3.94 -10.85
C GLY A 59 5.23 3.43 -12.20
N SER A 60 6.22 2.52 -12.14
CA SER A 60 6.92 1.95 -13.30
C SER A 60 6.03 1.38 -14.40
N ASN A 61 4.86 0.84 -14.06
CA ASN A 61 3.99 0.05 -14.94
C ASN A 61 2.66 0.74 -15.29
N GLY A 62 2.48 1.99 -14.89
CA GLY A 62 1.21 2.70 -14.98
C GLY A 62 1.12 3.78 -13.92
N ILE A 63 0.57 4.94 -14.31
CA ILE A 63 0.29 6.04 -13.41
C ILE A 63 -1.09 5.79 -12.79
N ARG A 64 -1.16 5.78 -11.46
CA ARG A 64 -2.41 5.57 -10.71
C ARG A 64 -2.84 6.88 -10.08
N PHE A 65 -4.14 7.11 -10.07
CA PHE A 65 -4.77 8.26 -9.45
C PHE A 65 -5.89 7.80 -8.53
N SER A 66 -6.04 8.44 -7.38
CA SER A 66 -7.21 8.26 -6.51
C SER A 66 -7.57 9.52 -5.75
N ILE A 67 -8.84 9.59 -5.37
CA ILE A 67 -9.39 10.57 -4.44
C ILE A 67 -9.97 9.80 -3.27
N SER A 68 -9.56 10.17 -2.06
CA SER A 68 -9.99 9.54 -0.82
C SER A 68 -10.53 10.57 0.15
N ASP A 69 -11.43 10.11 1.02
CA ASP A 69 -12.02 10.93 2.08
C ASP A 69 -11.47 10.50 3.44
N LEU A 70 -10.77 11.42 4.11
CA LEU A 70 -10.21 11.22 5.44
C LEU A 70 -10.99 11.97 6.52
N ALA A 71 -12.30 12.17 6.37
CA ALA A 71 -13.13 12.76 7.41
C ALA A 71 -12.99 11.96 8.73
N PRO A 72 -12.97 12.61 9.90
CA PRO A 72 -12.69 11.96 11.19
C PRO A 72 -13.50 10.69 11.47
N SER A 73 -14.75 10.64 11.03
CA SER A 73 -15.67 9.52 11.22
C SER A 73 -15.32 8.26 10.43
N ARG A 74 -14.44 8.35 9.42
CA ARG A 74 -14.09 7.24 8.51
C ARG A 74 -12.63 7.21 8.08
N ALA A 75 -11.80 8.10 8.63
CA ALA A 75 -10.43 8.33 8.20
C ALA A 75 -9.60 7.04 8.13
N ARG A 76 -9.72 6.16 9.15
CA ARG A 76 -8.98 4.90 9.21
C ARG A 76 -9.44 3.85 8.18
N LEU A 77 -10.64 3.99 7.60
CA LEU A 77 -11.14 3.12 6.53
C LEU A 77 -10.54 3.46 5.15
N LEU A 78 -9.90 4.63 5.02
CA LEU A 78 -9.35 5.15 3.76
C LEU A 78 -10.33 5.07 2.56
N PRO A 79 -11.61 5.49 2.69
CA PRO A 79 -12.59 5.36 1.61
C PRO A 79 -12.09 6.00 0.32
N CYS A 80 -12.04 5.20 -0.75
CA CYS A 80 -11.65 5.66 -2.08
C CYS A 80 -12.92 6.04 -2.87
N LEU A 81 -13.09 7.33 -3.13
CA LEU A 81 -14.25 7.88 -3.84
C LEU A 81 -14.09 7.79 -5.36
N TYR A 82 -12.85 7.87 -5.84
CA TYR A 82 -12.51 7.80 -7.25
C TYR A 82 -11.15 7.15 -7.41
N GLN A 83 -10.99 6.32 -8.43
CA GLN A 83 -9.69 5.82 -8.83
C GLN A 83 -9.61 5.62 -10.34
N GLU A 84 -8.42 5.85 -10.87
CA GLU A 84 -8.12 5.62 -12.27
C GLU A 84 -6.69 5.14 -12.44
N ARG A 85 -6.43 4.37 -13.51
CA ARG A 85 -5.08 4.01 -13.93
C ARG A 85 -4.88 4.43 -15.39
N ALA A 86 -3.92 5.32 -15.61
CA ALA A 86 -3.43 5.62 -16.95
C ALA A 86 -2.42 4.52 -17.38
N PRO A 87 -2.60 3.90 -18.57
CA PRO A 87 -1.77 2.80 -19.04
C PRO A 87 -0.41 3.29 -19.61
N ILE A 88 0.25 4.21 -18.93
CA ILE A 88 1.57 4.75 -19.31
C ILE A 88 2.65 4.03 -18.48
N SER A 89 3.46 3.18 -19.12
CA SER A 89 4.55 2.46 -18.45
C SER A 89 5.85 3.27 -18.55
N LEU A 90 6.21 3.97 -17.46
CA LEU A 90 7.45 4.75 -17.42
C LEU A 90 8.70 3.86 -17.54
N LEU A 91 8.65 2.62 -17.06
CA LEU A 91 9.76 1.70 -17.21
C LEU A 91 9.93 1.24 -18.67
N ASP A 92 8.83 0.89 -19.35
CA ASP A 92 8.91 0.51 -20.77
C ASP A 92 9.43 1.68 -21.60
N ALA A 93 8.99 2.90 -21.30
CA ALA A 93 9.47 4.11 -21.95
C ALA A 93 10.98 4.37 -21.74
N LEU A 94 11.55 3.95 -20.61
CA LEU A 94 13.01 4.01 -20.39
C LEU A 94 13.77 2.91 -21.13
N LEU A 95 13.15 1.74 -21.28
CA LEU A 95 13.73 0.58 -21.96
C LEU A 95 13.52 0.62 -23.48
N GLU A 96 12.78 1.60 -23.99
CA GLU A 96 12.53 1.82 -25.41
C GLU A 96 13.83 2.30 -26.08
N HIS A 97 14.69 1.34 -26.45
CA HIS A 97 16.02 1.59 -27.00
C HIS A 97 16.10 1.35 -28.50
N ASP A 98 16.85 2.24 -29.16
CA ASP A 98 17.53 1.95 -30.42
C ASP A 98 18.78 1.11 -30.10
N PRO A 99 18.88 -0.16 -30.55
CA PRO A 99 19.98 -1.05 -30.23
C PRO A 99 21.35 -0.58 -30.75
N THR A 100 21.39 0.52 -31.51
CA THR A 100 22.63 1.10 -32.05
C THR A 100 23.24 2.20 -31.17
N LYS A 101 22.57 2.63 -30.09
CA LYS A 101 23.06 3.70 -29.20
C LYS A 101 23.36 3.18 -27.80
N ALA A 102 24.34 3.82 -27.14
CA ALA A 102 24.63 3.59 -25.73
C ALA A 102 23.37 3.83 -24.90
N GLN A 103 23.21 3.07 -23.81
CA GLN A 103 22.05 3.15 -22.93
C GLN A 103 21.92 4.56 -22.35
N ASP A 104 20.93 5.29 -22.85
CA ASP A 104 20.55 6.62 -22.36
C ASP A 104 19.14 6.46 -21.81
N ASP A 105 19.03 6.33 -20.49
CA ASP A 105 17.76 6.26 -19.77
C ASP A 105 17.02 7.60 -19.96
N LYS A 106 16.33 7.77 -21.09
CA LYS A 106 15.58 8.97 -21.45
C LYS A 106 14.14 8.62 -21.80
N PHE A 107 13.23 9.44 -21.29
CA PHE A 107 11.84 9.37 -21.71
C PHE A 107 11.67 9.94 -23.13
N PRO A 108 10.96 9.24 -24.03
CA PRO A 108 10.53 9.80 -25.30
C PRO A 108 9.65 11.04 -25.09
N GLU A 109 9.75 12.02 -25.99
CA GLU A 109 8.94 13.26 -25.94
C GLU A 109 7.44 12.97 -25.92
N ALA A 110 7.00 11.98 -26.70
CA ALA A 110 5.60 11.54 -26.71
C ALA A 110 5.12 11.07 -25.33
N THR A 111 5.97 10.36 -24.57
CA THR A 111 5.70 9.92 -23.21
C THR A 111 5.62 11.11 -22.26
N ILE A 112 6.56 12.05 -22.33
CA ILE A 112 6.54 13.29 -21.54
C ILE A 112 5.21 14.04 -21.73
N LEU A 113 4.82 14.27 -22.98
CA LEU A 113 3.56 14.96 -23.31
C LEU A 113 2.32 14.18 -22.84
N ALA A 114 2.34 12.85 -22.95
CA ALA A 114 1.24 12.00 -22.48
C ALA A 114 1.08 12.06 -20.95
N VAL A 115 2.19 12.04 -20.21
CA VAL A 115 2.20 12.18 -18.74
C VAL A 115 1.67 13.56 -18.34
N ALA A 116 2.20 14.63 -18.93
CA ALA A 116 1.77 16.00 -18.64
C ALA A 116 0.26 16.20 -18.85
N ARG A 117 -0.29 15.75 -19.99
CA ARG A 117 -1.74 15.79 -20.25
C ARG A 117 -2.54 14.96 -19.26
N THR A 118 -2.03 13.80 -18.86
CA THR A 118 -2.69 12.91 -17.90
C THR A 118 -2.79 13.56 -16.53
N LEU A 119 -1.69 14.16 -16.04
CA LEU A 119 -1.67 14.84 -14.74
C LEU A 119 -2.52 16.11 -14.75
N ALA A 120 -2.54 16.88 -15.85
CA ALA A 120 -3.46 18.00 -16.01
C ALA A 120 -4.93 17.57 -15.89
N ARG A 121 -5.29 16.43 -16.51
CA ARG A 121 -6.64 15.86 -16.38
C ARG A 121 -6.94 15.39 -14.96
N PHE A 122 -5.99 14.71 -14.29
CA PHE A 122 -6.18 14.28 -12.90
C PHE A 122 -6.34 15.47 -11.94
N ARG A 123 -5.55 16.53 -12.12
CA ARG A 123 -5.70 17.79 -11.38
C ARG A 123 -7.10 18.37 -11.57
N ALA A 124 -7.58 18.47 -12.81
CA ALA A 124 -8.91 18.98 -13.09
C ALA A 124 -10.02 18.12 -12.44
N ILE A 125 -9.90 16.79 -12.50
CA ILE A 125 -10.84 15.88 -11.82
C ILE A 125 -10.82 16.10 -10.30
N ALA A 126 -9.64 16.15 -9.69
CA ALA A 126 -9.50 16.29 -8.24
C ALA A 126 -10.00 17.66 -7.76
N VAL A 127 -9.42 18.73 -8.28
CA VAL A 127 -9.61 20.10 -7.77
C VAL A 127 -10.93 20.68 -8.27
N ASP A 128 -11.17 20.64 -9.59
CA ASP A 128 -12.32 21.31 -10.18
C ASP A 128 -13.59 20.43 -10.13
N GLY A 129 -13.42 19.11 -10.22
CA GLY A 129 -14.53 18.14 -10.21
C GLY A 129 -14.99 17.76 -8.79
N TYR A 130 -14.08 17.26 -7.96
CA TYR A 130 -14.39 16.78 -6.60
C TYR A 130 -14.22 17.86 -5.52
N GLY A 131 -13.58 18.99 -5.81
CA GLY A 131 -13.31 20.02 -4.81
C GLY A 131 -12.16 19.69 -3.86
N VAL A 132 -11.23 18.83 -4.25
CA VAL A 132 -10.03 18.55 -3.46
C VAL A 132 -9.21 19.85 -3.30
N PRO A 133 -8.88 20.27 -2.07
CA PRO A 133 -8.02 21.44 -1.87
C PRO A 133 -6.70 21.26 -2.63
N PRO A 134 -6.19 22.27 -3.36
CA PRO A 134 -4.97 22.13 -4.15
C PRO A 134 -3.75 21.62 -3.35
N GLY A 135 -3.64 22.02 -2.07
CA GLY A 135 -2.59 21.53 -1.17
C GLY A 135 -2.72 20.06 -0.73
N ASN A 136 -3.88 19.43 -0.98
CA ASN A 136 -4.15 18.02 -0.70
C ASN A 136 -4.00 17.13 -1.95
N LEU A 137 -3.55 17.68 -3.08
CA LEU A 137 -3.16 16.92 -4.26
C LEU A 137 -1.66 16.63 -4.21
N LEU A 138 -1.30 15.36 -4.02
CA LEU A 138 0.09 14.92 -3.97
C LEU A 138 0.41 14.04 -5.19
N VAL A 139 1.53 14.31 -5.84
CA VAL A 139 2.04 13.49 -6.94
C VAL A 139 3.38 12.90 -6.52
N PHE A 140 3.44 11.57 -6.45
CA PHE A 140 4.65 10.82 -6.14
C PHE A 140 5.20 10.14 -7.39
N ALA A 141 6.51 10.14 -7.52
CA ALA A 141 7.23 9.44 -8.56
C ALA A 141 8.29 8.50 -7.99
N THR A 142 8.47 7.34 -8.63
CA THR A 142 9.37 6.29 -8.13
C THR A 142 10.62 6.13 -9.01
N GLU A 143 11.14 4.90 -9.15
CA GLU A 143 12.43 4.56 -9.75
C GLU A 143 12.66 5.15 -11.13
N ALA A 144 11.66 5.12 -12.02
CA ALA A 144 11.84 5.57 -13.40
C ALA A 144 12.22 7.06 -13.47
N MET A 145 11.58 7.92 -12.66
CA MET A 145 11.92 9.34 -12.62
C MET A 145 13.29 9.60 -11.97
N ARG A 146 13.74 8.73 -11.05
CA ARG A 146 15.10 8.83 -10.45
C ARG A 146 16.20 8.53 -11.45
N ARG A 147 15.95 7.60 -12.39
CA ARG A 147 16.94 7.12 -13.36
C ARG A 147 17.04 7.98 -14.60
N ALA A 148 15.93 8.60 -15.02
CA ALA A 148 15.87 9.29 -16.29
C ALA A 148 16.78 10.52 -16.33
N SER A 149 17.69 10.58 -17.30
CA SER A 149 18.60 11.73 -17.47
C SER A 149 17.87 13.01 -17.89
N ASN A 150 16.68 12.87 -18.49
CA ASN A 150 15.78 13.96 -18.87
C ASN A 150 14.55 14.11 -17.98
N ALA A 151 14.60 13.67 -16.72
CA ALA A 151 13.49 13.83 -15.77
C ALA A 151 13.03 15.29 -15.62
N ALA A 152 13.96 16.26 -15.69
CA ALA A 152 13.67 17.69 -15.61
C ALA A 152 12.75 18.18 -16.75
N ASP A 153 12.82 17.58 -17.93
CA ASP A 153 11.95 17.91 -19.06
C ASP A 153 10.51 17.47 -18.77
N MET A 154 10.35 16.29 -18.16
CA MET A 154 9.06 15.78 -17.73
C MET A 154 8.45 16.66 -16.63
N LEU A 155 9.24 17.06 -15.64
CA LEU A 155 8.79 17.94 -14.56
C LEU A 155 8.32 19.30 -15.09
N ARG A 156 9.06 19.90 -16.04
CA ARG A 156 8.65 21.15 -16.69
C ARG A 156 7.35 21.00 -17.47
N ALA A 157 7.24 19.96 -18.30
CA ALA A 157 6.02 19.72 -19.06
C ALA A 157 4.79 19.50 -18.15
N ILE A 158 4.96 18.84 -17.01
CA ILE A 158 3.90 18.67 -16.01
C ILE A 158 3.53 20.02 -15.38
N ALA A 159 4.52 20.83 -14.97
CA ALA A 159 4.27 22.14 -14.38
C ALA A 159 3.52 23.08 -15.34
N ASP A 160 3.88 23.07 -16.63
CA ASP A 160 3.24 23.86 -17.68
C ASP A 160 1.78 23.41 -17.91
N ALA A 161 1.53 22.09 -17.95
CA ALA A 161 0.21 21.54 -18.22
C ALA A 161 -0.72 21.53 -16.99
N ALA A 162 -0.16 21.44 -15.78
CA ALA A 162 -0.88 21.36 -14.51
C ALA A 162 -0.31 22.36 -13.49
N PRO A 163 -0.58 23.67 -13.65
CA PRO A 163 -0.02 24.69 -12.76
C PRO A 163 -0.39 24.47 -11.30
N GLY A 164 0.60 24.62 -10.41
CA GLY A 164 0.46 24.41 -8.97
C GLY A 164 0.56 22.94 -8.53
N THR A 165 0.81 22.00 -9.45
CA THR A 165 1.04 20.59 -9.12
C THR A 165 2.53 20.31 -8.98
N THR A 166 2.98 19.99 -7.77
CA THR A 166 4.36 19.56 -7.51
C THR A 166 4.48 18.04 -7.59
N VAL A 167 5.50 17.57 -8.31
CA VAL A 167 5.86 16.15 -8.37
C VAL A 167 7.01 15.90 -7.40
N HIS A 168 6.78 14.98 -6.48
CA HIS A 168 7.75 14.58 -5.48
C HIS A 168 8.37 13.23 -5.84
N VAL A 169 9.69 13.18 -5.98
CA VAL A 169 10.42 11.94 -6.28
C VAL A 169 10.75 11.24 -4.97
N LEU A 170 10.20 10.05 -4.76
CA LEU A 170 10.43 9.30 -3.54
C LEU A 170 11.83 8.71 -3.53
N GLU A 171 12.55 8.78 -2.41
CA GLU A 171 13.71 7.90 -2.22
C GLU A 171 13.25 6.44 -2.02
N PRO A 172 14.12 5.44 -2.27
CA PRO A 172 13.76 4.03 -2.11
C PRO A 172 13.22 3.66 -0.72
N ARG A 173 13.75 4.29 0.35
CA ARG A 173 13.30 4.03 1.72
C ARG A 173 11.89 4.55 2.00
N VAL A 174 11.53 5.70 1.44
CA VAL A 174 10.17 6.23 1.52
C VAL A 174 9.21 5.35 0.72
N GLU A 175 9.63 4.86 -0.45
CA GLU A 175 8.85 3.89 -1.22
C GLU A 175 8.58 2.60 -0.40
N THR A 176 9.60 2.08 0.30
CA THR A 176 9.43 0.96 1.25
C THR A 176 8.47 1.30 2.39
N LEU A 177 8.59 2.49 2.99
CA LEU A 177 7.68 2.95 4.06
C LEU A 177 6.23 2.99 3.58
N LEU A 178 5.96 3.72 2.49
CA LEU A 178 4.61 3.90 1.98
C LEU A 178 4.03 2.57 1.48
N GLY A 179 4.83 1.72 0.83
CA GLY A 179 4.42 0.40 0.40
C GLY A 179 4.01 -0.49 1.58
N ALA A 180 4.86 -0.60 2.59
CA ALA A 180 4.63 -1.46 3.75
C ALA A 180 3.50 -0.95 4.65
N VAL A 181 3.45 0.36 4.94
CA VAL A 181 2.35 0.97 5.71
C VAL A 181 1.03 0.87 4.95
N GLY A 182 1.07 1.02 3.63
CA GLY A 182 -0.09 0.81 2.76
C GLY A 182 -0.60 -0.63 2.79
N ALA A 183 0.30 -1.61 2.72
CA ALA A 183 -0.07 -3.01 2.91
C ALA A 183 -0.62 -3.28 4.33
N ARG A 184 0.00 -2.71 5.37
CA ARG A 184 -0.46 -2.77 6.77
C ARG A 184 -1.83 -2.13 6.97
N SER A 185 -2.19 -1.13 6.17
CA SER A 185 -3.46 -0.41 6.32
C SER A 185 -4.69 -1.32 6.31
N SER A 186 -4.62 -2.48 5.65
CA SER A 186 -5.70 -3.46 5.58
C SER A 186 -5.91 -4.28 6.86
N PHE A 187 -5.05 -4.14 7.87
CA PHE A 187 -5.05 -4.98 9.08
C PHE A 187 -5.10 -4.14 10.36
N VAL A 188 -5.52 -4.76 11.46
CA VAL A 188 -5.50 -4.15 12.80
C VAL A 188 -4.07 -4.14 13.35
N GLY A 189 -3.42 -5.31 13.33
CA GLY A 189 -2.02 -5.51 13.69
C GLY A 189 -1.30 -6.41 12.68
N VAL A 190 0.02 -6.31 12.61
CA VAL A 190 0.86 -7.08 11.68
C VAL A 190 2.19 -7.43 12.34
N ARG A 191 2.66 -8.66 12.08
CA ARG A 191 4.00 -9.10 12.45
C ARG A 191 4.56 -10.03 11.38
N GLY A 192 5.53 -9.55 10.61
CA GLY A 192 6.12 -10.35 9.55
C GLY A 192 6.95 -9.58 8.54
N LEU A 193 7.39 -10.31 7.51
CA LEU A 193 8.14 -9.76 6.39
C LEU A 193 7.17 -9.18 5.35
N PHE A 194 7.37 -7.93 5.01
CA PHE A 194 6.65 -7.20 3.97
C PHE A 194 7.47 -7.24 2.70
N VAL A 195 6.87 -7.72 1.59
CA VAL A 195 7.56 -7.87 0.31
C VAL A 195 6.74 -7.22 -0.81
N ASP A 196 7.36 -6.27 -1.51
CA ASP A 196 6.79 -5.62 -2.71
C ASP A 196 7.46 -6.15 -3.97
N LEU A 197 6.68 -6.63 -4.94
CA LEU A 197 7.19 -6.90 -6.29
C LEU A 197 6.61 -5.92 -7.31
N GLY A 198 7.41 -4.89 -7.58
CA GLY A 198 7.18 -3.87 -8.59
C GLY A 198 7.56 -4.32 -10.01
N GLY A 199 7.69 -3.33 -10.91
CA GLY A 199 8.17 -3.52 -12.27
C GLY A 199 9.69 -3.56 -12.37
N GLY A 200 10.35 -2.60 -11.72
CA GLY A 200 11.81 -2.44 -11.73
C GLY A 200 12.54 -3.00 -10.50
N SER A 201 11.86 -3.02 -9.35
CA SER A 201 12.46 -3.41 -8.07
C SER A 201 11.63 -4.44 -7.28
N LEU A 202 12.29 -5.00 -6.26
CA LEU A 202 11.78 -5.86 -5.22
C LEU A 202 12.17 -5.26 -3.87
N GLN A 203 11.20 -4.94 -3.01
CA GLN A 203 11.46 -4.39 -1.68
C GLN A 203 11.16 -5.44 -0.61
N ILE A 204 11.96 -5.45 0.46
CA ILE A 204 11.73 -6.29 1.64
C ILE A 204 11.97 -5.49 2.93
N SER A 205 11.04 -5.60 3.88
CA SER A 205 11.13 -5.00 5.22
C SER A 205 10.49 -5.92 6.26
N TYR A 206 10.69 -5.67 7.54
CA TYR A 206 10.01 -6.37 8.64
C TYR A 206 9.21 -5.36 9.46
N LEU A 207 7.91 -5.63 9.65
CA LEU A 207 7.05 -4.80 10.49
C LEU A 207 6.53 -5.64 11.65
N ASN A 208 6.46 -5.03 12.82
CA ASN A 208 5.87 -5.59 14.03
C ASN A 208 5.09 -4.47 14.73
N SER A 209 3.76 -4.53 14.71
CA SER A 209 2.89 -3.54 15.36
C SER A 209 2.85 -3.69 16.88
N ASP A 210 3.30 -4.82 17.41
CA ASP A 210 3.29 -5.10 18.85
C ASP A 210 4.54 -4.53 19.54
N GLU A 211 5.56 -4.15 18.77
CA GLU A 211 6.72 -3.45 19.30
C GLU A 211 6.29 -2.03 19.68
N PRO A 212 6.43 -1.62 20.95
CA PRO A 212 6.18 -0.25 21.33
C PRO A 212 7.12 0.65 20.52
N ASP A 213 6.62 1.81 20.09
CA ASP A 213 7.47 2.82 19.48
C ASP A 213 8.68 3.05 20.39
N GLN A 214 9.88 2.84 19.84
CA GLN A 214 11.08 2.79 20.67
C GLN A 214 11.24 4.12 21.38
N VAL A 215 11.07 4.09 22.70
CA VAL A 215 11.22 5.23 23.59
C VAL A 215 12.64 5.75 23.46
N SER A 216 12.73 7.03 23.14
CA SER A 216 13.94 7.83 23.14
C SER A 216 14.78 7.57 24.39
N SER A 217 16.00 7.07 24.24
CA SER A 217 17.06 7.42 25.18
C SER A 217 17.32 8.93 25.06
N ALA A 218 17.86 9.57 26.10
CA ALA A 218 18.12 11.01 26.12
C ALA A 218 19.01 11.52 24.96
N ASP A 219 19.68 10.60 24.24
CA ASP A 219 20.55 10.87 23.09
C ASP A 219 19.94 10.46 21.73
N ALA A 220 18.74 9.88 21.67
CA ALA A 220 18.21 9.19 20.47
C ALA A 220 17.20 9.99 19.60
N GLY A 221 16.89 11.24 19.94
CA GLY A 221 15.86 12.01 19.21
C GLY A 221 14.43 11.51 19.49
N PRO A 222 13.41 11.98 18.75
CA PRO A 222 12.00 11.63 19.01
C PRO A 222 11.72 10.13 18.77
N PRO A 223 10.71 9.54 19.47
CA PRO A 223 10.32 8.15 19.26
C PRO A 223 10.06 7.87 17.78
N SER A 224 10.60 6.76 17.28
CA SER A 224 10.53 6.41 15.87
C SER A 224 9.44 5.39 15.65
N TYR A 225 8.34 5.83 15.03
CA TYR A 225 7.28 4.97 14.47
C TYR A 225 7.87 3.69 13.85
N TYR A 226 7.37 2.51 14.23
CA TYR A 226 7.92 1.21 13.77
C TYR A 226 8.00 1.11 12.24
N GLY A 227 7.08 1.76 11.50
CA GLY A 227 7.14 1.82 10.04
C GLY A 227 8.40 2.52 9.51
N ILE A 228 8.86 3.58 10.18
CA ILE A 228 10.12 4.27 9.83
C ILE A 228 11.32 3.37 10.15
N VAL A 229 11.31 2.67 11.28
CA VAL A 229 12.37 1.70 11.63
C VAL A 229 12.46 0.60 10.58
N ALA A 230 11.31 0.01 10.22
CA ALA A 230 11.19 -1.00 9.18
C ALA A 230 11.70 -0.49 7.81
N ALA A 231 11.37 0.74 7.44
CA ALA A 231 11.81 1.34 6.18
C ALA A 231 13.33 1.63 6.15
N ARG A 232 13.93 1.98 7.30
CA ARG A 232 15.38 2.20 7.43
C ARG A 232 16.18 0.91 7.32
N ALA A 233 15.66 -0.17 7.89
CA ALA A 233 16.26 -1.51 7.82
C ALA A 233 15.93 -2.25 6.51
N GLY A 234 14.83 -1.87 5.87
CA GLY A 234 14.37 -2.45 4.62
C GLY A 234 15.32 -2.20 3.45
N GLN A 235 15.27 -3.11 2.47
CA GLN A 235 16.13 -3.06 1.30
C GLN A 235 15.32 -3.06 0.01
N SER A 236 15.75 -2.22 -0.94
CA SER A 236 15.24 -2.21 -2.31
C SER A 236 16.26 -2.86 -3.23
N LEU A 237 15.87 -3.97 -3.84
CA LEU A 237 16.70 -4.79 -4.72
C LEU A 237 16.26 -4.58 -6.18
N PRO A 238 17.20 -4.57 -7.14
CA PRO A 238 16.89 -4.24 -8.53
C PRO A 238 16.35 -5.44 -9.33
N PHE A 239 15.35 -6.16 -8.81
CA PHE A 239 14.81 -7.41 -9.38
C PHE A 239 13.29 -7.38 -9.57
N GLY A 240 12.78 -6.34 -10.23
CA GLY A 240 11.36 -6.25 -10.53
C GLY A 240 10.89 -7.23 -11.61
N ALA A 241 9.57 -7.47 -11.65
CA ALA A 241 8.99 -8.48 -12.54
C ALA A 241 9.22 -8.18 -14.03
N ALA A 242 9.18 -6.91 -14.45
CA ALA A 242 9.37 -6.55 -15.86
C ALA A 242 10.82 -6.73 -16.30
N ARG A 243 11.77 -6.31 -15.45
CA ARG A 243 13.21 -6.54 -15.69
C ARG A 243 13.52 -8.03 -15.80
N MET A 244 13.02 -8.83 -14.86
CA MET A 244 13.23 -10.28 -14.86
C MET A 244 12.59 -10.95 -16.08
N THR A 245 11.41 -10.49 -16.53
CA THR A 245 10.80 -10.97 -17.79
C THR A 245 11.69 -10.68 -18.99
N HIS A 246 12.24 -9.47 -19.09
CA HIS A 246 13.16 -9.12 -20.18
C HIS A 246 14.37 -10.05 -20.24
N ILE A 247 15.02 -10.30 -19.09
CA ILE A 247 16.15 -11.22 -18.98
C ILE A 247 15.77 -12.64 -19.42
N ILE A 248 14.62 -13.15 -18.95
CA ILE A 248 14.16 -14.51 -19.32
C ILE A 248 13.90 -14.65 -20.83
N GLU A 249 13.45 -13.59 -21.49
CA GLU A 249 13.03 -13.65 -22.89
C GLU A 249 14.15 -13.33 -23.90
N HIS A 250 15.11 -12.49 -23.53
CA HIS A 250 16.08 -11.92 -24.46
C HIS A 250 17.54 -12.26 -24.14
N GLU A 251 17.83 -12.66 -22.90
CA GLU A 251 19.21 -12.90 -22.45
C GLU A 251 19.60 -14.38 -22.49
N SER A 252 20.91 -14.64 -22.50
CA SER A 252 21.43 -16.01 -22.47
C SER A 252 21.18 -16.71 -21.13
N SER A 253 21.14 -18.05 -21.13
CA SER A 253 20.98 -18.85 -19.90
C SER A 253 22.03 -18.51 -18.83
N ARG A 254 23.27 -18.18 -19.23
CA ARG A 254 24.33 -17.78 -18.30
C ARG A 254 24.03 -16.46 -17.58
N VAL A 255 23.42 -15.50 -18.28
CA VAL A 255 23.01 -14.21 -17.70
C VAL A 255 21.83 -14.43 -16.74
N LEU A 256 20.85 -15.25 -17.15
CA LEU A 256 19.73 -15.63 -16.28
C LEU A 256 20.21 -16.31 -14.99
N ASP A 257 21.11 -17.29 -15.08
CA ASP A 257 21.65 -18.00 -13.91
C ASP A 257 22.41 -17.04 -12.96
N ALA A 258 23.16 -16.10 -13.53
CA ALA A 258 23.87 -15.08 -12.75
C ALA A 258 22.90 -14.11 -12.05
N GLU A 259 21.85 -13.66 -12.74
CA GLU A 259 20.82 -12.78 -12.18
C GLU A 259 20.01 -13.48 -11.09
N VAL A 260 19.63 -14.75 -11.27
CA VAL A 260 18.95 -15.55 -10.24
C VAL A 260 19.85 -15.77 -9.02
N SER A 261 21.12 -16.10 -9.23
CA SER A 261 22.09 -16.24 -8.14
C SER A 261 22.30 -14.91 -7.38
N GLY A 262 22.37 -13.79 -8.12
CA GLY A 262 22.45 -12.46 -7.54
C GLY A 262 21.21 -12.07 -6.74
N LEU A 263 20.02 -12.44 -7.22
CA LEU A 263 18.76 -12.27 -6.51
C LEU A 263 18.76 -13.03 -5.18
N GLN A 264 19.08 -14.32 -5.21
CA GLN A 264 19.15 -15.16 -4.01
C GLN A 264 20.17 -14.63 -3.00
N SER A 265 21.37 -14.27 -3.46
CA SER A 265 22.43 -13.74 -2.58
C SER A 265 22.02 -12.42 -1.92
N LYS A 266 21.45 -11.47 -2.68
CA LYS A 266 21.01 -10.18 -2.14
C LYS A 266 19.80 -10.32 -1.22
N LEU A 267 18.84 -11.19 -1.54
CA LEU A 267 17.72 -11.50 -0.64
C LEU A 267 18.21 -12.14 0.66
N ALA A 268 19.15 -13.09 0.61
CA ALA A 268 19.73 -13.71 1.80
C ALA A 268 20.40 -12.67 2.70
N ALA A 269 21.19 -11.77 2.12
CA ALA A 269 21.81 -10.67 2.85
C ALA A 269 20.77 -9.71 3.46
N ALA A 270 19.66 -9.44 2.75
CA ALA A 270 18.56 -8.61 3.23
C ALA A 270 17.87 -9.25 4.45
N VAL A 271 17.49 -10.51 4.36
CA VAL A 271 16.84 -11.25 5.46
C VAL A 271 17.77 -11.35 6.68
N GLU A 272 19.05 -11.64 6.47
CA GLU A 272 20.02 -11.68 7.56
C GLU A 272 20.25 -10.30 8.20
N HIS A 273 20.19 -9.22 7.41
CA HIS A 273 20.20 -7.87 7.95
C HIS A 273 18.98 -7.60 8.82
N LEU A 274 17.77 -7.93 8.36
CA LEU A 274 16.55 -7.75 9.12
C LEU A 274 16.56 -8.58 10.41
N ARG A 275 17.07 -9.82 10.39
CA ARG A 275 17.23 -10.66 11.60
C ARG A 275 18.12 -9.99 12.66
N ARG A 276 19.21 -9.34 12.24
CA ARG A 276 20.10 -8.63 13.16
C ARG A 276 19.47 -7.37 13.76
N VAL A 277 18.62 -6.69 13.00
CA VAL A 277 17.95 -5.46 13.45
C VAL A 277 16.72 -5.76 14.31
N HIS A 278 16.00 -6.84 14.02
CA HIS A 278 14.73 -7.18 14.67
C HIS A 278 14.83 -8.52 15.42
N PRO A 279 15.02 -8.50 16.75
CA PRO A 279 15.09 -9.71 17.57
C PRO A 279 13.86 -10.62 17.45
N ALA A 280 12.67 -10.05 17.28
CA ALA A 280 11.43 -10.81 17.06
C ALA A 280 11.50 -11.66 15.78
N LEU A 281 12.03 -11.12 14.68
CA LEU A 281 12.25 -11.88 13.45
C LEU A 281 13.31 -12.97 13.63
N ALA A 282 14.38 -12.69 14.38
CA ALA A 282 15.40 -13.69 14.68
C ALA A 282 14.81 -14.88 15.47
N ALA A 283 13.95 -14.61 16.45
CA ALA A 283 13.24 -15.64 17.21
C ALA A 283 12.24 -16.42 16.34
N ASP A 284 11.48 -15.74 15.47
CA ASP A 284 10.53 -16.39 14.56
C ASP A 284 11.23 -17.35 13.58
N LEU A 285 12.46 -17.02 13.18
CA LEU A 285 13.28 -17.81 12.25
C LEU A 285 14.30 -18.76 12.93
N ALA A 286 14.27 -18.89 14.26
CA ALA A 286 15.10 -19.86 14.98
C ALA A 286 14.67 -21.31 14.66
N ASP A 287 15.52 -22.30 14.98
CA ASP A 287 15.26 -23.73 14.70
C ASP A 287 14.03 -24.28 15.42
N ASP A 288 13.66 -23.72 16.56
CA ASP A 288 12.45 -23.99 17.35
C ASP A 288 11.36 -22.90 17.20
N GLY A 289 11.66 -21.84 16.44
CA GLY A 289 10.75 -20.74 16.17
C GLY A 289 9.51 -21.12 15.34
N PRO A 290 8.39 -20.38 15.50
CA PRO A 290 7.11 -20.65 14.85
C PRO A 290 7.09 -20.39 13.33
N GLY A 291 8.15 -19.78 12.79
CA GLY A 291 8.19 -19.30 11.42
C GLY A 291 7.56 -17.91 11.25
N VAL A 292 7.90 -17.27 10.14
CA VAL A 292 7.53 -15.88 9.83
C VAL A 292 6.31 -15.82 8.91
N GLY A 293 5.44 -14.85 9.12
CA GLY A 293 4.39 -14.49 8.16
C GLY A 293 4.94 -13.58 7.05
N LEU A 294 4.49 -13.79 5.82
CA LEU A 294 4.75 -12.89 4.70
C LEU A 294 3.53 -12.03 4.41
N TYR A 295 3.74 -10.74 4.20
CA TYR A 295 2.77 -9.77 3.72
C TYR A 295 3.21 -9.30 2.34
N LEU A 296 2.54 -9.82 1.32
CA LEU A 296 2.94 -9.74 -0.08
C LEU A 296 2.11 -8.70 -0.81
N TYR A 297 2.74 -7.71 -1.41
CA TYR A 297 2.05 -6.64 -2.13
C TYR A 297 2.77 -6.26 -3.43
N GLY A 298 2.20 -5.29 -4.13
CA GLY A 298 2.60 -4.98 -5.49
C GLY A 298 1.90 -5.89 -6.51
N GLY A 299 1.81 -5.40 -7.75
CA GLY A 299 1.03 -6.10 -8.77
C GLY A 299 1.61 -7.46 -9.19
N GLY A 300 2.90 -7.71 -8.96
CA GLY A 300 3.53 -9.00 -9.26
C GLY A 300 3.02 -10.07 -8.31
N LEU A 301 3.20 -9.84 -7.01
CA LEU A 301 2.78 -10.77 -5.97
C LEU A 301 1.26 -10.91 -5.87
N ARG A 302 0.47 -9.83 -6.08
CA ARG A 302 -1.00 -9.96 -6.22
C ARG A 302 -1.41 -10.85 -7.40
N GLY A 303 -0.65 -10.81 -8.49
CA GLY A 303 -0.85 -11.74 -9.62
C GLY A 303 -0.54 -13.19 -9.23
N TYR A 304 0.50 -13.41 -8.42
CA TYR A 304 0.80 -14.73 -7.87
C TYR A 304 -0.32 -15.24 -6.94
N GLY A 305 -0.79 -14.40 -6.02
CA GLY A 305 -1.93 -14.71 -5.14
C GLY A 305 -3.21 -15.02 -5.91
N SER A 306 -3.48 -14.30 -7.00
CA SER A 306 -4.65 -14.58 -7.85
C SER A 306 -4.58 -15.96 -8.52
N MET A 307 -3.37 -16.43 -8.87
CA MET A 307 -3.16 -17.79 -9.38
C MET A 307 -3.39 -18.82 -8.29
N LEU A 308 -2.84 -18.61 -7.09
CA LEU A 308 -3.02 -19.51 -5.95
C LEU A 308 -4.50 -19.64 -5.59
N MET A 309 -5.19 -18.51 -5.45
CA MET A 309 -6.62 -18.43 -5.11
C MET A 309 -7.49 -19.09 -6.16
N PHE A 310 -7.16 -18.96 -7.45
CA PHE A 310 -7.85 -19.67 -8.53
C PHE A 310 -7.69 -21.19 -8.46
N ASN A 311 -6.60 -21.66 -7.87
CA ASN A 311 -6.29 -23.08 -7.70
C ASN A 311 -6.65 -23.58 -6.28
N ASP A 312 -7.20 -22.74 -5.42
CA ASP A 312 -7.50 -23.04 -4.03
C ASP A 312 -8.89 -23.69 -3.91
N ASN A 313 -9.00 -24.90 -4.47
CA ASN A 313 -10.27 -25.61 -4.61
C ASN A 313 -10.40 -26.80 -3.63
N GLY A 314 -9.56 -26.88 -2.59
CA GLY A 314 -9.66 -27.89 -1.53
C GLY A 314 -9.28 -29.33 -1.91
N ASP A 315 -9.23 -29.68 -3.20
CA ASP A 315 -8.88 -31.02 -3.70
C ASP A 315 -7.57 -31.02 -4.51
N ASP A 316 -6.67 -31.96 -4.19
CA ASP A 316 -5.36 -32.16 -4.85
C ASP A 316 -5.46 -32.90 -6.20
N ASP A 317 -6.67 -33.23 -6.66
CA ASP A 317 -6.87 -33.98 -7.90
C ASP A 317 -6.87 -33.06 -9.14
N ASP A 318 -5.84 -33.26 -9.97
CA ASP A 318 -5.49 -32.53 -11.21
C ASP A 318 -6.61 -32.52 -12.29
N ASP A 319 -7.73 -33.24 -12.11
CA ASP A 319 -8.74 -33.54 -13.15
C ASP A 319 -10.17 -32.99 -12.88
N HIS A 320 -10.46 -32.38 -11.73
CA HIS A 320 -11.78 -31.79 -11.45
C HIS A 320 -11.76 -30.26 -11.47
N ALA A 321 -11.75 -29.69 -12.68
CA ALA A 321 -11.88 -28.25 -12.93
C ALA A 321 -13.24 -27.62 -12.53
N ALA A 322 -14.04 -28.32 -11.71
CA ALA A 322 -15.33 -27.84 -11.19
C ALA A 322 -15.46 -27.99 -9.66
N ALA A 323 -14.35 -28.21 -8.94
CA ALA A 323 -14.29 -28.07 -7.49
C ALA A 323 -14.39 -26.58 -7.11
N ALA A 324 -15.22 -26.26 -6.11
CA ALA A 324 -15.73 -24.92 -5.84
C ALA A 324 -14.63 -23.85 -5.79
N ALA A 325 -14.78 -22.81 -6.61
CA ALA A 325 -13.87 -21.66 -6.60
C ALA A 325 -13.85 -21.01 -5.22
N TYR A 326 -12.68 -20.49 -4.82
CA TYR A 326 -12.50 -19.77 -3.56
C TYR A 326 -13.65 -18.74 -3.35
N PRO A 327 -14.34 -18.77 -2.19
CA PRO A 327 -15.68 -18.17 -2.05
C PRO A 327 -15.69 -16.65 -1.96
N LEU A 328 -14.55 -16.02 -1.67
CA LEU A 328 -14.43 -14.57 -1.55
C LEU A 328 -13.73 -13.98 -2.76
N ALA A 329 -14.27 -12.87 -3.26
CA ALA A 329 -13.71 -12.18 -4.42
C ALA A 329 -12.51 -11.30 -4.03
N GLY A 330 -11.49 -11.30 -4.89
CA GLY A 330 -10.32 -10.45 -4.74
C GLY A 330 -9.21 -11.08 -3.90
N VAL A 331 -7.97 -10.68 -4.18
CA VAL A 331 -6.78 -11.27 -3.54
C VAL A 331 -6.38 -10.55 -2.25
N GLY A 332 -7.02 -9.42 -1.93
CA GLY A 332 -6.69 -8.65 -0.73
C GLY A 332 -7.07 -9.40 0.53
N SER A 333 -6.15 -9.56 1.48
CA SER A 333 -6.24 -10.39 2.70
C SER A 333 -6.35 -11.90 2.46
N TYR A 334 -6.20 -12.36 1.22
CA TYR A 334 -6.11 -13.79 0.94
C TYR A 334 -4.83 -14.36 1.58
N THR A 335 -4.97 -15.41 2.37
CA THR A 335 -3.88 -16.00 3.16
C THR A 335 -3.79 -17.49 2.89
N VAL A 336 -2.56 -17.97 2.65
CA VAL A 336 -2.25 -19.39 2.45
C VAL A 336 -1.13 -19.86 3.37
N SER A 337 -1.00 -21.17 3.54
CA SER A 337 0.17 -21.75 4.21
C SER A 337 1.45 -21.49 3.41
N GLY A 338 2.59 -21.43 4.10
CA GLY A 338 3.88 -21.32 3.42
C GLY A 338 4.19 -22.49 2.48
N ARG A 339 3.66 -23.69 2.78
CA ARG A 339 3.77 -24.86 1.92
C ARG A 339 3.06 -24.63 0.58
N TYR A 340 1.81 -24.20 0.58
CA TYR A 340 1.06 -23.96 -0.65
C TYR A 340 1.63 -22.78 -1.44
N PHE A 341 2.07 -21.73 -0.75
CA PHE A 341 2.80 -20.61 -1.35
C PHE A 341 4.07 -21.05 -2.09
N ALA A 342 4.75 -22.10 -1.63
CA ALA A 342 5.96 -22.64 -2.25
C ALA A 342 5.71 -23.50 -3.50
N GLU A 343 4.46 -23.78 -3.90
CA GLU A 343 4.13 -24.63 -5.05
C GLU A 343 4.28 -23.92 -6.42
N THR A 344 5.38 -23.21 -6.61
CA THR A 344 5.66 -22.41 -7.82
C THR A 344 5.65 -23.24 -9.10
N LYS A 345 6.12 -24.50 -9.04
CA LYS A 345 6.09 -25.43 -10.17
C LYS A 345 4.66 -25.78 -10.60
N LYS A 346 3.75 -26.02 -9.64
CA LYS A 346 2.31 -26.25 -9.90
C LYS A 346 1.71 -25.01 -10.56
N MET A 347 1.97 -23.83 -9.99
CA MET A 347 1.45 -22.57 -10.52
C MET A 347 1.98 -22.25 -11.93
N ARG A 348 3.24 -22.56 -12.24
CA ARG A 348 3.80 -22.44 -13.60
C ARG A 348 3.11 -23.40 -14.59
N LYS A 349 2.82 -24.63 -14.17
CA LYS A 349 2.06 -25.62 -14.98
C LYS A 349 0.65 -25.09 -15.28
N VAL A 350 -0.05 -24.57 -14.28
CA VAL A 350 -1.37 -23.90 -14.46
C VAL A 350 -1.26 -22.70 -15.39
N ASN A 351 -0.21 -21.87 -15.24
CA ASN A 351 0.04 -20.73 -16.12
C ASN A 351 0.15 -21.14 -17.60
N LYS A 352 0.84 -22.25 -17.86
CA LYS A 352 1.08 -22.76 -19.20
C LYS A 352 -0.16 -23.44 -19.79
N LYS A 353 -0.87 -24.25 -19.01
CA LYS A 353 -2.00 -25.08 -19.47
C LYS A 353 -3.30 -24.30 -19.60
N HIS A 354 -3.68 -23.53 -18.57
CA HIS A 354 -4.94 -22.80 -18.57
C HIS A 354 -4.82 -21.54 -19.46
N LYS A 355 -5.73 -21.38 -20.43
CA LYS A 355 -5.70 -20.26 -21.39
C LYS A 355 -6.78 -19.23 -21.14
N ASP A 356 -7.82 -19.58 -20.41
CA ASP A 356 -8.91 -18.67 -20.09
C ASP A 356 -8.49 -17.62 -19.05
N LYS A 357 -9.39 -16.66 -18.85
CA LYS A 357 -9.18 -15.54 -17.93
C LYS A 357 -9.21 -16.04 -16.48
N ILE A 358 -8.11 -15.84 -15.77
CA ILE A 358 -8.07 -16.00 -14.31
C ILE A 358 -8.53 -14.68 -13.66
N PRO A 359 -9.56 -14.69 -12.80
CA PRO A 359 -9.99 -13.51 -12.04
C PRO A 359 -8.83 -12.88 -11.26
N GLY A 360 -8.75 -11.54 -11.27
CA GLY A 360 -7.66 -10.80 -10.59
C GLY A 360 -6.30 -10.80 -11.32
N LEU A 361 -6.08 -11.66 -12.32
CA LEU A 361 -4.81 -11.78 -13.05
C LEU A 361 -4.89 -11.14 -14.45
N SER A 362 -4.35 -9.93 -14.59
CA SER A 362 -4.28 -9.25 -15.90
C SER A 362 -3.39 -10.01 -16.92
N GLY A 363 -3.64 -9.82 -18.22
CA GLY A 363 -2.83 -10.42 -19.29
C GLY A 363 -1.33 -10.08 -19.19
N ARG A 364 -0.99 -8.84 -18.81
CA ARG A 364 0.41 -8.43 -18.56
C ARG A 364 1.04 -9.23 -17.42
N ARG A 365 0.32 -9.44 -16.32
CA ARG A 365 0.81 -10.24 -15.18
C ARG A 365 0.85 -11.73 -15.50
N ARG A 366 -0.06 -12.23 -16.32
CA ARG A 366 -0.04 -13.60 -16.87
C ARG A 366 1.23 -13.85 -17.68
N HIS A 367 1.60 -12.89 -18.52
CA HIS A 367 2.84 -12.91 -19.31
C HIS A 367 4.09 -12.83 -18.41
N GLN A 368 4.10 -11.94 -17.41
CA GLN A 368 5.20 -11.80 -16.44
C GLN A 368 5.27 -12.95 -15.41
N PHE A 369 4.31 -13.88 -15.41
CA PHE A 369 4.19 -14.90 -14.37
C PHE A 369 5.46 -15.76 -14.19
N PRO A 370 6.19 -16.17 -15.24
CA PRO A 370 7.43 -16.91 -15.07
C PRO A 370 8.49 -16.16 -14.27
N ALA A 371 8.60 -14.84 -14.47
CA ALA A 371 9.51 -13.98 -13.72
C ALA A 371 9.06 -13.80 -12.27
N ILE A 372 7.77 -13.59 -12.05
CA ILE A 372 7.17 -13.49 -10.71
C ILE A 372 7.43 -14.78 -9.91
N ALA A 373 7.21 -15.94 -10.52
CA ALA A 373 7.46 -17.23 -9.88
C ALA A 373 8.95 -17.44 -9.55
N THR A 374 9.89 -16.91 -10.35
CA THR A 374 11.33 -16.98 -10.05
C THR A 374 11.68 -16.16 -8.81
N VAL A 375 11.05 -14.99 -8.64
CA VAL A 375 11.23 -14.19 -7.42
C VAL A 375 10.65 -14.90 -6.19
N VAL A 376 9.49 -15.54 -6.32
CA VAL A 376 8.89 -16.35 -5.24
C VAL A 376 9.80 -17.53 -4.88
N GLU A 377 10.37 -18.22 -5.88
CA GLU A 377 11.33 -19.33 -5.66
C GLU A 377 12.56 -18.86 -4.88
N ALA A 378 13.10 -17.69 -5.21
CA ALA A 378 14.23 -17.11 -4.48
C ALA A 378 13.85 -16.73 -3.03
N LEU A 379 12.65 -16.19 -2.82
CA LEU A 379 12.14 -15.87 -1.49
C LEU A 379 11.97 -17.13 -0.63
N VAL A 380 11.35 -18.18 -1.18
CA VAL A 380 11.16 -19.48 -0.51
C VAL A 380 12.50 -20.15 -0.19
N ALA A 381 13.49 -20.03 -1.08
CA ALA A 381 14.82 -20.59 -0.85
C ALA A 381 15.59 -19.88 0.29
N VAL A 382 15.34 -18.59 0.48
CA VAL A 382 16.06 -17.76 1.46
C VAL A 382 15.35 -17.69 2.82
N VAL A 383 14.03 -17.81 2.87
CA VAL A 383 13.25 -17.72 4.11
C VAL A 383 12.90 -19.14 4.58
N PRO A 384 13.62 -19.71 5.57
CA PRO A 384 13.58 -21.15 5.86
C PRO A 384 12.26 -21.64 6.46
N LYS A 385 11.49 -20.75 7.12
CA LYS A 385 10.25 -21.10 7.83
C LYS A 385 9.14 -20.10 7.53
N ILE A 386 8.58 -20.16 6.33
CA ILE A 386 7.39 -19.38 6.00
C ILE A 386 6.16 -20.04 6.65
N ARG A 387 5.57 -19.40 7.66
CA ARG A 387 4.36 -19.86 8.34
C ARG A 387 3.13 -19.64 7.46
N SER A 388 3.00 -18.44 6.92
CA SER A 388 1.86 -18.03 6.10
C SER A 388 2.27 -16.97 5.09
N ALA A 389 1.50 -16.86 4.01
CA ALA A 389 1.64 -15.81 3.01
C ALA A 389 0.29 -15.12 2.80
N THR A 390 0.24 -13.83 3.15
CA THR A 390 -0.94 -12.97 3.08
C THR A 390 -0.77 -11.95 1.96
N PHE A 391 -1.69 -11.90 1.01
CA PHE A 391 -1.64 -10.97 -0.11
C PHE A 391 -2.38 -9.67 0.22
N CYS A 392 -1.71 -8.53 0.12
CA CYS A 392 -2.24 -7.25 0.58
C CYS A 392 -2.76 -6.40 -0.59
N ALA A 393 -3.90 -5.74 -0.37
CA ALA A 393 -4.52 -4.86 -1.38
C ALA A 393 -3.79 -3.52 -1.50
N GLY A 394 -3.42 -2.91 -0.37
CA GLY A 394 -2.81 -1.59 -0.31
C GLY A 394 -1.40 -1.51 -0.91
N GLY A 395 -0.92 -0.27 -1.06
CA GLY A 395 0.44 0.06 -1.47
C GLY A 395 0.73 1.54 -1.22
N ASN A 396 1.59 2.15 -2.05
CA ASN A 396 2.12 3.50 -1.81
C ASN A 396 1.04 4.58 -1.57
N ARG A 397 -0.10 4.51 -2.25
CA ARG A 397 -1.18 5.50 -2.08
C ARG A 397 -1.82 5.38 -0.71
N GLU A 398 -2.24 4.18 -0.34
CA GLU A 398 -2.84 3.92 0.97
C GLU A 398 -1.83 4.20 2.09
N GLY A 399 -0.54 3.91 1.87
CA GLY A 399 0.53 4.29 2.79
C GLY A 399 0.68 5.79 2.97
N ALA A 400 0.63 6.57 1.89
CA ALA A 400 0.70 8.03 1.98
C ALA A 400 -0.50 8.60 2.76
N LEU A 401 -1.71 8.08 2.54
CA LEU A 401 -2.88 8.46 3.32
C LEU A 401 -2.70 8.12 4.80
N MET A 402 -2.20 6.92 5.12
CA MET A 402 -1.90 6.53 6.50
C MET A 402 -0.85 7.45 7.14
N MET A 403 0.15 7.90 6.39
CA MET A 403 1.18 8.82 6.89
C MET A 403 0.67 10.26 7.07
N ILE A 404 -0.42 10.65 6.39
CA ILE A 404 -1.14 11.92 6.63
C ILE A 404 -1.89 11.86 7.97
N LEU A 405 -2.45 10.68 8.32
CA LEU A 405 -3.19 10.50 9.57
C LEU A 405 -2.25 10.54 10.79
N PRO A 406 -2.71 11.15 11.91
CA PRO A 406 -1.98 11.09 13.16
C PRO A 406 -1.94 9.65 13.70
N GLU A 407 -0.90 9.33 14.44
CA GLU A 407 -0.63 7.98 14.94
C GLU A 407 -1.81 7.34 15.70
N PRO A 408 -2.54 8.03 16.61
CA PRO A 408 -3.69 7.42 17.28
C PRO A 408 -4.80 6.97 16.32
N VAL A 409 -5.00 7.68 15.21
CA VAL A 409 -5.97 7.29 14.19
C VAL A 409 -5.41 6.14 13.35
N ARG A 410 -4.15 6.22 12.95
CA ARG A 410 -3.44 5.21 12.14
C ARG A 410 -3.43 3.83 12.80
N GLU A 411 -3.18 3.79 14.11
CA GLU A 411 -3.07 2.56 14.88
C GLU A 411 -4.41 2.10 15.48
N SER A 412 -5.49 2.89 15.34
CA SER A 412 -6.83 2.46 15.75
C SER A 412 -7.35 1.26 14.94
N ASN A 413 -8.19 0.42 15.58
CA ASN A 413 -8.90 -0.67 14.90
C ASN A 413 -9.96 -0.09 13.94
N PRO A 414 -9.87 -0.26 12.61
CA PRO A 414 -10.86 0.28 11.66
C PRO A 414 -12.29 -0.25 11.86
N LEU A 415 -12.47 -1.47 12.40
CA LEU A 415 -13.74 -2.19 12.39
C LEU A 415 -14.85 -1.50 13.20
N HIS A 416 -14.49 -0.74 14.23
CA HIS A 416 -15.48 -0.01 15.03
C HIS A 416 -16.18 1.10 14.22
N LEU A 417 -15.58 1.56 13.11
CA LEU A 417 -16.15 2.57 12.22
C LEU A 417 -17.24 1.99 11.29
N LEU A 418 -17.38 0.67 11.24
CA LEU A 418 -18.40 -0.03 10.44
C LEU A 418 -19.69 -0.33 11.23
N SER A 419 -19.76 0.02 12.52
CA SER A 419 -20.96 -0.18 13.33
C SER A 419 -22.08 0.76 12.90
N SER A 420 -23.25 0.20 12.60
CA SER A 420 -24.47 0.89 12.17
C SER A 420 -25.04 1.79 13.28
N SER A 421 -24.76 1.44 14.54
CA SER A 421 -25.17 2.20 15.72
C SER A 421 -24.45 3.55 15.87
N ARG A 422 -23.34 3.77 15.15
CA ARG A 422 -22.53 4.98 15.32
C ARG A 422 -23.04 6.11 14.43
N ARG A 423 -23.81 7.03 15.01
CA ARG A 423 -24.16 8.30 14.34
C ARG A 423 -22.91 9.17 14.29
N HIS A 424 -22.49 9.53 13.08
CA HIS A 424 -21.26 10.29 12.85
C HIS A 424 -21.27 11.73 13.41
N ASP A 425 -22.44 12.23 13.81
CA ASP A 425 -22.67 13.61 14.28
C ASP A 425 -22.85 13.74 15.80
N GLU A 426 -22.82 12.65 16.57
CA GLU A 426 -23.03 12.69 18.04
C GLU A 426 -21.70 12.61 18.81
N PRO A 427 -21.61 13.24 20.01
CA PRO A 427 -20.41 13.20 20.85
C PRO A 427 -20.02 11.75 21.21
N PRO A 428 -18.75 11.48 21.54
CA PRO A 428 -18.25 10.14 21.82
C PRO A 428 -18.84 9.59 23.12
N GLN A 429 -20.07 9.08 23.04
CA GLN A 429 -20.68 8.21 24.05
C GLN A 429 -20.65 6.78 23.54
N ALA A 430 -20.41 5.83 24.44
CA ALA A 430 -20.43 4.42 24.10
C ALA A 430 -21.83 4.04 23.59
N THR A 431 -21.89 3.44 22.42
CA THR A 431 -23.11 2.88 21.85
C THR A 431 -23.61 1.71 22.71
N VAL A 432 -24.88 1.36 22.57
CA VAL A 432 -25.45 0.15 23.21
C VAL A 432 -24.64 -1.09 22.83
N ALA A 433 -24.23 -1.19 21.56
CA ALA A 433 -23.39 -2.28 21.07
C ALA A 433 -22.04 -2.33 21.80
N GLU A 434 -21.32 -1.21 21.91
CA GLU A 434 -20.04 -1.14 22.63
C GLU A 434 -20.18 -1.53 24.12
N SER A 435 -21.26 -1.08 24.78
CA SER A 435 -21.51 -1.40 26.19
C SER A 435 -21.81 -2.90 26.42
N LEU A 436 -22.60 -3.50 25.53
CA LEU A 436 -22.88 -4.94 25.55
C LEU A 436 -21.63 -5.77 25.22
N THR A 437 -20.84 -5.34 24.24
CA THR A 437 -19.57 -5.98 23.91
C THR A 437 -18.62 -5.99 25.12
N ALA A 438 -18.48 -4.87 25.83
CA ALA A 438 -17.65 -4.80 27.03
C ALA A 438 -18.14 -5.79 28.10
N THR A 439 -19.45 -5.83 28.35
CA THR A 439 -20.07 -6.75 29.32
C THR A 439 -19.83 -8.22 28.93
N LEU A 440 -19.93 -8.56 27.64
CA LEU A 440 -19.66 -9.91 27.15
C LEU A 440 -18.20 -10.31 27.32
N ILE A 441 -17.26 -9.41 26.99
CA ILE A 441 -15.82 -9.67 27.14
C ILE A 441 -15.47 -9.89 28.62
N GLU A 442 -15.99 -9.07 29.54
CA GLU A 442 -15.78 -9.23 30.98
C GLU A 442 -16.35 -10.55 31.53
N ALA A 443 -17.41 -11.07 30.91
CA ALA A 443 -18.04 -12.33 31.31
C ALA A 443 -17.37 -13.58 30.69
N LEU A 444 -16.52 -13.42 29.67
CA LEU A 444 -15.87 -14.53 29.00
C LEU A 444 -14.65 -15.05 29.77
N PRO A 445 -14.42 -16.37 29.81
CA PRO A 445 -13.15 -16.92 30.28
C PRO A 445 -11.99 -16.33 29.48
N GLU A 446 -10.87 -15.99 30.13
CA GLU A 446 -9.65 -15.47 29.48
C GLU A 446 -9.18 -16.37 28.31
N SER A 447 -9.40 -17.68 28.43
CA SER A 447 -9.08 -18.66 27.38
C SER A 447 -9.88 -18.51 26.08
N LEU A 448 -11.02 -17.82 26.10
CA LEU A 448 -11.87 -17.54 24.94
C LEU A 448 -11.72 -16.10 24.43
N ALA A 449 -11.32 -15.17 25.30
CA ALA A 449 -11.02 -13.79 24.95
C ALA A 449 -9.65 -13.68 24.24
N ASP A 450 -8.62 -14.33 24.79
CA ASP A 450 -7.21 -14.19 24.37
C ASP A 450 -6.49 -15.54 24.14
N GLY A 451 -7.26 -16.63 23.96
CA GLY A 451 -6.72 -17.97 23.76
C GLY A 451 -5.78 -18.08 22.54
N PRO A 452 -4.54 -18.57 22.69
CA PRO A 452 -3.63 -18.76 21.57
C PRO A 452 -4.23 -19.72 20.54
N GLY A 453 -4.40 -19.26 19.30
CA GLY A 453 -4.74 -20.11 18.16
C GLY A 453 -6.23 -20.28 17.83
N SER A 454 -7.15 -19.65 18.56
CA SER A 454 -8.57 -19.62 18.17
C SER A 454 -8.94 -18.26 17.54
N ALA A 455 -9.29 -18.27 16.25
CA ALA A 455 -9.81 -17.11 15.56
C ALA A 455 -11.29 -16.94 15.94
N THR A 456 -11.59 -15.99 16.81
CA THR A 456 -12.95 -15.69 17.30
C THR A 456 -13.32 -14.26 16.96
N VAL A 457 -14.61 -13.92 17.09
CA VAL A 457 -15.04 -12.52 16.93
C VAL A 457 -14.38 -11.58 17.95
N PHE A 458 -13.90 -12.10 19.08
CA PHE A 458 -13.19 -11.31 20.11
C PHE A 458 -11.71 -11.14 19.75
N SER A 459 -11.00 -12.24 19.46
CA SER A 459 -9.57 -12.19 19.14
C SER A 459 -9.25 -11.46 17.83
N LEU A 460 -10.22 -11.35 16.93
CA LEU A 460 -10.12 -10.58 15.68
C LEU A 460 -10.65 -9.14 15.79
N GLY A 461 -11.14 -8.71 16.95
CA GLY A 461 -11.68 -7.36 17.15
C GLY A 461 -12.99 -7.09 16.40
N LEU A 462 -13.78 -8.14 16.11
CA LEU A 462 -15.08 -8.09 15.43
C LEU A 462 -16.26 -8.00 16.40
N ALA A 463 -16.03 -8.08 17.70
CA ALA A 463 -17.08 -8.23 18.71
C ALA A 463 -18.17 -7.15 18.63
N THR A 464 -17.80 -5.88 18.41
CA THR A 464 -18.77 -4.79 18.23
C THR A 464 -19.62 -4.98 16.98
N LEU A 465 -19.02 -5.45 15.87
CA LEU A 465 -19.76 -5.72 14.63
C LEU A 465 -20.68 -6.93 14.75
N PHE A 466 -20.26 -7.95 15.49
CA PHE A 466 -21.08 -9.10 15.83
C PHE A 466 -22.33 -8.67 16.63
N VAL A 467 -22.13 -7.93 17.73
CA VAL A 467 -23.24 -7.43 18.56
C VAL A 467 -24.16 -6.49 17.78
N ASP A 468 -23.60 -5.54 17.03
CA ASP A 468 -24.37 -4.61 16.19
C ASP A 468 -25.20 -5.35 15.13
N SER A 469 -24.62 -6.39 14.51
CA SER A 469 -25.34 -7.24 13.55
C SER A 469 -26.52 -7.92 14.24
N LEU A 470 -26.36 -8.53 15.42
CA LEU A 470 -27.46 -9.18 16.15
C LEU A 470 -28.58 -8.21 16.56
N LEU A 471 -28.24 -6.99 16.96
CA LEU A 471 -29.23 -5.99 17.41
C LEU A 471 -30.12 -5.48 16.27
N TRP A 472 -29.58 -5.32 15.06
CA TRP A 472 -30.23 -4.55 13.99
C TRP A 472 -30.71 -5.37 12.78
N SER A 473 -30.33 -6.64 12.68
CA SER A 473 -30.61 -7.50 11.50
C SER A 473 -31.94 -8.27 11.53
N GLY A 474 -32.91 -7.86 12.35
CA GLY A 474 -34.27 -8.42 12.26
C GLY A 474 -34.52 -9.71 13.04
N ALA A 475 -33.58 -10.17 13.89
CA ALA A 475 -33.87 -11.16 14.95
C ALA A 475 -34.96 -10.67 15.95
N SER A 476 -35.37 -9.41 15.85
CA SER A 476 -36.46 -8.78 16.59
C SER A 476 -37.82 -8.80 15.86
N SER A 477 -37.89 -9.29 14.62
CA SER A 477 -39.19 -9.64 14.03
C SER A 477 -39.65 -10.92 14.71
N GLY A 478 -40.62 -10.81 15.63
CA GLY A 478 -41.06 -11.88 16.53
C GLY A 478 -41.71 -13.11 15.87
N GLU A 479 -41.36 -13.43 14.63
CA GLU A 479 -41.64 -14.73 14.03
C GLU A 479 -40.51 -15.72 14.37
N PRO A 480 -40.81 -17.00 14.62
CA PRO A 480 -39.78 -18.00 14.78
C PRO A 480 -39.00 -18.04 13.47
N ALA A 481 -37.78 -17.53 13.48
CA ALA A 481 -36.87 -17.63 12.35
C ALA A 481 -36.83 -19.09 11.90
N ASP A 482 -37.28 -19.39 10.69
CA ASP A 482 -36.83 -20.59 10.02
C ASP A 482 -35.30 -20.47 9.90
N ASN A 483 -34.60 -21.22 10.77
CA ASN A 483 -33.19 -21.03 11.07
C ASN A 483 -32.28 -21.04 9.83
N ALA A 484 -32.71 -21.68 8.73
CA ALA A 484 -31.93 -21.78 7.50
C ALA A 484 -31.96 -20.51 6.63
N GLU A 485 -33.10 -19.83 6.50
CA GLU A 485 -33.22 -18.64 5.65
C GLU A 485 -32.53 -17.44 6.30
N THR A 486 -32.68 -17.31 7.62
CA THR A 486 -32.01 -16.26 8.40
C THR A 486 -30.50 -16.47 8.42
N ALA A 487 -30.02 -17.70 8.68
CA ALA A 487 -28.58 -18.00 8.63
C ALA A 487 -27.99 -17.80 7.23
N SER A 488 -28.71 -18.20 6.17
CA SER A 488 -28.28 -17.93 4.79
C SER A 488 -28.20 -16.43 4.49
N SER A 489 -29.17 -15.63 4.97
CA SER A 489 -29.15 -14.18 4.84
C SER A 489 -27.94 -13.55 5.53
N PHE A 490 -27.66 -13.95 6.77
CA PHE A 490 -26.46 -13.49 7.50
C PHE A 490 -25.17 -13.87 6.81
N LEU A 491 -25.05 -15.12 6.35
CA LEU A 491 -23.90 -15.60 5.59
C LEU A 491 -23.67 -14.74 4.34
N HIS A 492 -24.71 -14.51 3.53
CA HIS A 492 -24.58 -13.69 2.32
C HIS A 492 -24.28 -12.23 2.63
N PHE A 493 -24.92 -11.64 3.65
CA PHE A 493 -24.68 -10.27 4.07
C PHE A 493 -23.26 -10.06 4.56
N THR A 494 -22.75 -10.94 5.43
CA THR A 494 -21.42 -10.81 6.05
C THR A 494 -20.28 -11.06 5.06
N LEU A 495 -20.43 -12.01 4.15
CA LEU A 495 -19.44 -12.24 3.09
C LEU A 495 -19.43 -11.08 2.07
N GLY A 496 -20.58 -10.48 1.79
CA GLY A 496 -20.73 -9.42 0.77
C GLY A 496 -20.59 -7.97 1.26
N ARG A 497 -20.75 -7.69 2.56
CA ARG A 497 -20.71 -6.32 3.11
C ARG A 497 -19.31 -5.71 3.02
N ASP A 498 -19.24 -4.39 2.88
CA ASP A 498 -18.00 -3.61 3.09
C ASP A 498 -16.76 -4.18 2.34
N PRO A 499 -16.85 -4.45 1.02
CA PRO A 499 -15.78 -5.15 0.30
C PRO A 499 -14.48 -4.34 0.30
N GLY A 500 -13.37 -5.00 0.66
CA GLY A 500 -12.04 -4.37 0.66
C GLY A 500 -11.80 -3.38 1.81
N VAL A 501 -12.68 -3.35 2.82
CA VAL A 501 -12.49 -2.49 3.99
C VAL A 501 -11.35 -2.99 4.88
N PRO A 502 -10.46 -2.08 5.36
CA PRO A 502 -9.47 -2.37 6.38
C PRO A 502 -10.02 -3.14 7.59
N GLY A 503 -9.31 -4.19 8.00
CA GLY A 503 -9.62 -5.02 9.15
C GLY A 503 -10.69 -6.09 8.89
N LEU A 504 -11.47 -6.01 7.81
CA LEU A 504 -12.50 -7.00 7.48
C LEU A 504 -12.06 -7.87 6.30
N GLY A 505 -11.00 -8.64 6.54
CA GLY A 505 -10.38 -9.55 5.57
C GLY A 505 -11.12 -10.87 5.43
N HIS A 506 -10.50 -11.84 4.74
CA HIS A 506 -11.15 -13.12 4.42
C HIS A 506 -11.43 -13.96 5.66
N LEU A 507 -10.48 -14.04 6.58
CA LEU A 507 -10.65 -14.77 7.84
C LEU A 507 -11.70 -14.08 8.72
N GLU A 508 -11.65 -12.76 8.82
CA GLU A 508 -12.59 -11.99 9.63
C GLU A 508 -14.02 -12.12 9.11
N ARG A 509 -14.21 -12.10 7.79
CA ARG A 509 -15.50 -12.38 7.14
C ARG A 509 -15.98 -13.78 7.46
N ALA A 510 -15.12 -14.79 7.29
CA ALA A 510 -15.50 -16.17 7.52
C ALA A 510 -15.88 -16.41 8.99
N VAL A 511 -15.09 -15.90 9.95
CA VAL A 511 -15.38 -16.02 11.38
C VAL A 511 -16.67 -15.30 11.74
N LEU A 512 -16.86 -14.06 11.28
CA LEU A 512 -18.09 -13.32 11.53
C LEU A 512 -19.32 -14.04 10.95
N ALA A 513 -19.20 -14.55 9.72
CA ALA A 513 -20.28 -15.20 8.99
C ALA A 513 -20.68 -16.57 9.56
N VAL A 514 -19.74 -17.31 10.16
CA VAL A 514 -20.00 -18.60 10.81
C VAL A 514 -20.49 -18.42 12.25
N THR A 515 -20.15 -17.29 12.89
CA THR A 515 -20.56 -17.00 14.27
C THR A 515 -21.98 -16.43 14.34
N LEU A 516 -22.39 -15.64 13.34
CA LEU A 516 -23.78 -15.20 13.13
C LEU A 516 -24.63 -16.34 12.58
#